data_AF-A0A5D2B013-F1
#
_entry.id   AF-A0A5D2B013-F1
#
_cell.length_a   1.000
_cell.length_b   1.000
_cell.length_c   1.000
_cell.angle_alpha   90.00
_cell.angle_beta   90.00
_cell.angle_gamma   90.00
#
_symmetry.space_group_name_H-M   'P 1'
#
loop_
_entity.id
_entity.type
_entity.pdbx_description
1 polymer ?
#
loop_
_entity_poly.entity_id
_entity_poly.type
_entity_poly.pdbx_seq_one_letter_code
_entity_poly.pdbx_strand_id
1 'polypeptide(L)'
;MDEMLASVAETIENFVTEVSDINTINKHIMIALSTDNNNKINWALKDKQELIDIIETVYRGVRKGRGLVIAPKDYSTKYRY
;
A
#
# COMPACT_ATOMS: atom_id res chain seq x y z
N MET A 1 32.99 14.98 -12.43
CA MET A 1 32.33 14.24 -13.52
C MET A 1 31.89 12.86 -13.03
N ASP A 2 32.78 12.15 -12.32
CA ASP A 2 32.49 10.82 -11.76
C ASP A 2 31.36 10.78 -10.72
N GLU A 3 31.26 11.77 -9.82
CA GLU A 3 30.17 11.81 -8.83
C GLU A 3 28.79 12.01 -9.47
N MET A 4 28.70 12.85 -10.52
CA MET A 4 27.45 13.05 -11.24
C MET A 4 27.03 11.78 -12.00
N LEU A 5 27.99 11.07 -12.58
CA LEU A 5 27.74 9.79 -13.24
C LEU A 5 27.30 8.72 -12.24
N ALA A 6 27.90 8.67 -11.05
CA ALA A 6 27.51 7.76 -9.98
C ALA A 6 26.07 8.03 -9.48
N SER A 7 25.71 9.31 -9.27
CA SER A 7 24.34 9.70 -8.86
C SER A 7 23.29 9.33 -9.91
N VAL A 8 23.61 9.51 -11.19
CA VAL A 8 22.72 9.13 -12.30
C VAL A 8 22.58 7.61 -12.37
N ALA A 9 23.67 6.85 -12.20
CA ALA A 9 23.64 5.40 -12.18
C ALA A 9 22.78 4.85 -11.02
N GLU A 10 22.96 5.38 -9.81
CA GLU A 10 22.17 5.01 -8.63
C GLU A 10 20.68 5.32 -8.83
N THR A 11 20.36 6.47 -9.42
CA THR A 11 18.97 6.84 -9.74
C THR A 11 18.35 5.88 -10.75
N ILE A 12 19.12 5.44 -11.76
CA ILE A 12 18.67 4.47 -12.75
C ILE A 12 18.48 3.10 -12.12
N GLU A 13 19.39 2.63 -11.26
CA GLU A 13 19.25 1.36 -10.55
C GLU A 13 18.03 1.33 -9.61
N ASN A 14 17.80 2.42 -8.87
CA ASN A 14 16.61 2.57 -8.04
C ASN A 14 15.31 2.56 -8.87
N PHE A 15 15.32 3.18 -10.04
CA PHE A 15 14.16 3.16 -10.94
C PHE A 15 13.91 1.76 -11.53
N VAL A 16 14.96 1.04 -11.93
CA VAL A 16 14.85 -0.31 -12.51
C VAL A 16 14.35 -1.32 -11.47
N THR A 17 14.84 -1.23 -10.23
CA THR A 17 14.37 -2.08 -9.12
C THR A 17 12.90 -1.83 -8.82
N GLU A 18 12.48 -0.57 -8.67
CA GLU A 18 11.06 -0.21 -8.47
C GLU A 18 10.14 -0.75 -9.59
N VAL A 19 10.55 -0.65 -10.86
CA VAL A 19 9.74 -1.11 -12.01
C VAL A 19 9.65 -2.65 -12.07
N SER A 20 10.71 -3.35 -11.66
CA SER A 20 10.73 -4.81 -11.62
C SER A 20 9.83 -5.38 -10.51
N ASP A 21 9.79 -4.70 -9.36
CA ASP A 21 8.91 -5.05 -8.24
C ASP A 21 7.45 -4.79 -8.60
N ILE A 22 7.11 -3.70 -9.30
CA ILE A 22 5.71 -3.41 -9.68
C ILE A 22 5.15 -4.46 -10.65
N ASN A 23 5.93 -4.90 -11.64
CA ASN A 23 5.45 -5.79 -12.71
C ASN A 23 5.37 -7.28 -12.34
N THR A 24 5.89 -7.70 -11.19
CA THR A 24 5.81 -9.09 -10.69
C THR A 24 4.73 -9.32 -9.63
N ILE A 25 4.00 -8.28 -9.19
CA ILE A 25 3.13 -8.37 -8.01
C ILE A 25 1.66 -8.63 -8.43
N ASN A 26 1.35 -9.90 -8.73
CA ASN A 26 0.01 -10.46 -8.50
C ASN A 26 -0.11 -10.89 -7.03
N LYS A 27 0.16 -9.97 -6.08
CA LYS A 27 0.08 -10.27 -4.65
C LYS A 27 -1.18 -9.67 -4.06
N HIS A 28 -1.86 -10.46 -3.25
CA HIS A 28 -2.94 -9.97 -2.40
C HIS A 28 -2.35 -9.05 -1.31
N ILE A 29 -2.96 -7.88 -1.14
CA ILE A 29 -2.51 -6.88 -0.15
C ILE A 29 -3.49 -6.91 1.03
N MET A 30 -2.95 -7.10 2.23
CA MET A 30 -3.72 -7.09 3.46
C MET A 30 -3.84 -5.67 4.01
N ILE A 31 -4.93 -5.39 4.71
CA ILE A 31 -5.20 -4.11 5.36
C ILE A 31 -5.51 -4.38 6.84
N ALA A 32 -4.70 -3.86 7.76
CA ALA A 32 -4.98 -3.86 9.18
C ALA A 32 -6.07 -2.84 9.48
N LEU A 33 -7.29 -3.34 9.68
CA LEU A 33 -8.50 -2.56 9.92
C LEU A 33 -8.86 -2.45 11.41
N SER A 34 -8.01 -3.01 12.29
CA SER A 34 -8.33 -3.26 13.71
C SER A 34 -9.55 -4.17 13.91
N THR A 35 -9.83 -5.00 12.92
CA THR A 35 -10.80 -6.11 12.95
C THR A 35 -10.04 -7.44 13.06
N ASP A 36 -10.75 -8.55 13.17
CA ASP A 36 -10.19 -9.90 13.15
C ASP A 36 -9.74 -10.37 11.74
N ASN A 37 -10.24 -9.71 10.68
CA ASN A 37 -9.95 -10.06 9.28
C ASN A 37 -9.28 -8.91 8.51
N ASN A 38 -8.05 -9.12 8.07
CA ASN A 38 -7.25 -8.15 7.30
C ASN A 38 -7.22 -8.44 5.79
N ASN A 39 -7.86 -9.53 5.33
CA ASN A 39 -7.80 -9.96 3.93
C ASN A 39 -8.88 -9.30 3.06
N LYS A 40 -9.97 -8.82 3.67
CA LYS A 40 -11.09 -8.22 2.94
C LYS A 40 -11.90 -7.30 3.85
N ILE A 41 -12.50 -6.29 3.24
CA ILE A 41 -13.59 -5.53 3.83
C ILE A 41 -14.89 -6.26 3.47
N ASN A 42 -15.60 -6.79 4.47
CA ASN A 42 -16.82 -7.59 4.29
C ASN A 42 -18.10 -6.86 4.71
N TRP A 43 -18.04 -5.55 4.97
CA TRP A 43 -19.19 -4.72 5.29
C TRP A 43 -19.35 -3.57 4.30
N ALA A 44 -20.54 -2.96 4.31
CA ALA A 44 -20.81 -1.79 3.49
C ALA A 44 -20.14 -0.53 4.07
N LEU A 45 -19.26 0.10 3.29
CA LEU A 45 -18.75 1.43 3.60
C LEU A 45 -19.83 2.48 3.28
N LYS A 46 -20.16 3.33 4.27
CA LYS A 46 -21.21 4.37 4.12
C LYS A 46 -20.67 5.66 3.50
N ASP A 47 -19.38 5.91 3.67
CA ASP A 47 -18.71 7.13 3.23
C ASP A 47 -17.81 6.83 2.02
N LYS A 48 -17.98 7.62 0.96
CA LYS A 48 -17.17 7.50 -0.26
C LYS A 48 -15.73 7.93 -0.02
N GLN A 49 -15.51 8.92 0.85
CA GLN A 49 -14.16 9.40 1.16
C GLN A 49 -13.36 8.31 1.88
N GLU A 50 -14.01 7.56 2.77
CA GLU A 50 -13.41 6.42 3.48
C GLU A 50 -12.85 5.37 2.51
N LEU A 51 -13.56 5.07 1.41
CA LEU A 51 -13.06 4.16 0.37
C LEU A 51 -11.84 4.73 -0.36
N ILE A 52 -11.87 6.03 -0.70
CA ILE A 52 -10.76 6.71 -1.39
C ILE A 52 -9.50 6.67 -0.51
N ASP A 53 -9.64 7.02 0.77
CA ASP A 53 -8.54 7.06 1.74
C ASP A 53 -7.90 5.67 1.92
N ILE A 54 -8.73 4.61 1.95
CA ILE A 54 -8.25 3.22 2.02
C ILE A 54 -7.43 2.86 0.77
N ILE A 55 -7.97 3.14 -0.42
CA ILE A 55 -7.29 2.84 -1.70
C ILE A 55 -5.95 3.58 -1.79
N GLU A 56 -5.93 4.86 -1.39
CA GLU A 56 -4.71 5.66 -1.38
C GLU A 56 -3.66 5.08 -0.43
N THR A 57 -4.09 4.65 0.76
CA THR A 57 -3.19 4.04 1.74
C THR A 57 -2.60 2.72 1.25
N VAL A 58 -3.41 1.88 0.59
CA VAL A 58 -2.95 0.66 -0.08
C VAL A 58 -1.92 0.99 -1.15
N TYR A 59 -2.24 1.92 -2.05
CA TYR A 59 -1.33 2.32 -3.14
C TYR A 59 0.03 2.80 -2.61
N ARG A 60 0.03 3.70 -1.61
CA ARG A 60 1.25 4.21 -0.98
C ARG A 60 2.05 3.12 -0.27
N GLY A 61 1.38 2.15 0.35
CA GLY A 61 2.04 1.02 1.02
C GLY A 61 2.67 0.03 0.04
N VAL A 62 1.96 -0.29 -1.03
CA VAL A 62 2.44 -1.19 -2.09
C VAL A 62 3.63 -0.60 -2.83
N ARG A 63 3.62 0.70 -3.12
CA ARG A 63 4.80 1.39 -3.71
C ARG A 63 6.05 1.32 -2.82
N LYS A 64 5.90 1.05 -1.53
CA LYS A 64 7.00 0.85 -0.58
C LYS A 64 7.30 -0.64 -0.34
N GLY A 65 6.75 -1.54 -1.16
CA GLY A 65 6.96 -2.98 -1.03
C GLY A 65 6.24 -3.65 0.14
N ARG A 66 5.22 -3.03 0.74
CA ARG A 66 4.50 -3.59 1.90
C ARG A 66 3.38 -4.54 1.47
N GLY A 67 3.35 -5.75 2.05
CA GLY A 67 2.25 -6.71 1.87
C GLY A 67 1.07 -6.53 2.86
N LEU A 68 1.25 -5.71 3.89
CA LEU A 68 0.25 -5.33 4.88
C LEU A 68 0.30 -3.82 5.08
N VAL A 69 -0.84 -3.15 4.96
CA VAL A 69 -0.98 -1.71 5.20
C VAL A 69 -1.90 -1.45 6.38
N ILE A 70 -1.67 -0.38 7.14
CA ILE A 70 -2.53 0.00 8.26
C ILE A 70 -3.60 0.95 7.73
N ALA A 71 -4.87 0.71 8.06
CA ALA A 71 -5.95 1.57 7.62
C ALA A 71 -5.83 3.00 8.19
N PRO A 72 -6.32 4.02 7.47
CA PRO A 72 -6.29 5.41 7.93
C PRO A 72 -7.25 5.69 9.10
N LYS A 73 -8.19 4.78 9.37
CA LYS A 73 -9.17 4.87 10.46
C LYS A 73 -9.23 3.54 11.21
N ASP A 74 -9.57 3.62 12.49
CA ASP A 74 -9.84 2.45 13.33
C ASP A 74 -11.29 1.96 13.12
N TYR A 75 -11.46 0.68 12.76
CA TYR A 75 -12.77 0.05 12.59
C TYR A 75 -13.19 -0.83 13.77
N SER A 76 -12.39 -0.90 14.84
CA SER A 76 -12.62 -1.76 16.01
C SER A 76 -13.94 -1.49 16.77
N THR A 77 -14.48 -0.29 16.64
CA THR A 77 -15.69 0.18 17.34
C THR A 77 -16.92 0.21 16.45
N LYS A 78 -16.75 0.16 15.12
CA LYS A 78 -17.81 0.46 14.16
C LYS A 78 -18.62 -0.79 13.76
N TYR A 79 -18.07 -2.00 13.95
CA TYR A 79 -18.68 -3.26 13.51
C TYR A 79 -18.38 -4.46 14.44
N ARG A 80 -18.54 -4.29 15.76
CA ARG A 80 -18.67 -5.43 16.67
C ARG A 80 -20.08 -6.03 16.49
N TYR A 81 -20.23 -6.92 15.51
CA TYR A 81 -21.42 -7.76 15.38
C TYR A 81 -21.00 -9.21 15.42
#